data_AF-A0A2K5EXN8-F1
#
_entry.id   AF-A0A2K5EXN8-F1
#
_cell.length_a   1.000
_cell.length_b   1.000
_cell.length_c   1.000
_cell.angle_alpha   90.00
_cell.angle_beta   90.00
_cell.angle_gamma   90.00
#
_symmetry.space_group_name_H-M   'P 1'
#
loop_
_entity.id
_entity.type
_entity.pdbx_description
1 polymer ?
#
loop_
_entity_poly.entity_id
_entity_poly.type
_entity_poly.pdbx_seq_one_letter_code
_entity_poly.pdbx_strand_id
1 'polypeptide(L)'
;IQENEAVLKWNRLGTKAQDFYNWPDESLEKMDSTLPVQQYIQQNVRADCSNIDKILEPPEGQDESVWNLELNGPDVKLQSECHPDTCTQ
;
A
#
# COMPACT_ATOMS: atom_id res chain seq x y z
N ILE A 1 -11.10 2.03 28.86
CA ILE A 1 -10.44 0.92 28.13
C ILE A 1 -10.42 1.38 26.70
N GLN A 2 -9.26 1.78 26.20
CA GLN A 2 -9.11 2.26 24.82
C GLN A 2 -8.94 0.99 24.00
N GLU A 3 -10.01 0.52 23.35
CA GLU A 3 -9.95 -0.68 22.54
C GLU A 3 -8.96 -0.43 21.39
N ASN A 4 -7.87 -1.19 21.39
CA ASN A 4 -7.06 -1.42 20.21
C ASN A 4 -7.92 -2.24 19.24
N GLU A 5 -8.91 -1.62 18.58
CA GLU A 5 -9.67 -2.27 17.53
C GLU A 5 -8.74 -2.43 16.31
N ALA A 6 -8.21 -3.63 16.13
CA ALA A 6 -7.50 -4.00 14.91
C ALA A 6 -8.43 -3.79 13.70
N VAL A 7 -7.96 -3.08 12.68
CA VAL A 7 -8.75 -2.81 11.48
C VAL A 7 -8.99 -4.13 10.74
N LEU A 8 -10.24 -4.59 10.71
CA LEU A 8 -10.63 -5.80 9.97
C LEU A 8 -10.62 -5.52 8.46
N LYS A 9 -9.68 -6.13 7.75
CA LYS A 9 -9.48 -5.96 6.30
C LYS A 9 -10.23 -7.02 5.47
N TRP A 10 -11.53 -7.20 5.75
CA TRP A 10 -12.40 -8.21 5.11
C TRP A 10 -13.66 -7.63 4.47
N ASN A 11 -13.92 -7.98 3.20
CA ASN A 11 -15.17 -7.65 2.51
C ASN A 11 -16.32 -8.42 3.14
N ARG A 12 -17.27 -7.68 3.72
CA ARG A 12 -18.51 -8.26 4.26
C ARG A 12 -19.34 -8.82 3.10
N LEU A 13 -20.14 -9.83 3.40
CA LEU A 13 -21.11 -10.34 2.43
C LEU A 13 -22.04 -9.21 2.00
N GLY A 14 -22.20 -9.02 0.69
CA GLY A 14 -22.99 -7.93 0.13
C GLY A 14 -22.26 -6.58 -0.03
N THR A 15 -20.95 -6.49 0.24
CA THR A 15 -20.13 -5.34 -0.14
C THR A 15 -20.27 -5.11 -1.65
N LYS A 16 -20.63 -3.89 -2.06
CA LYS A 16 -20.74 -3.54 -3.49
C LYS A 16 -19.35 -3.53 -4.10
N ALA A 17 -19.25 -3.86 -5.39
CA ALA A 17 -17.98 -3.84 -6.14
C ALA A 17 -17.16 -2.54 -5.93
N GLN A 18 -17.84 -1.39 -5.92
CA GLN A 18 -17.21 -0.07 -5.69
C GLN A 18 -16.62 0.11 -4.29
N ASP A 19 -17.11 -0.63 -3.29
CA ASP A 19 -16.71 -0.53 -1.89
C ASP A 19 -15.72 -1.66 -1.52
N PHE A 20 -15.34 -2.51 -2.48
CA PHE A 20 -14.34 -3.54 -2.25
C PHE A 20 -13.01 -2.92 -1.84
N TYR A 21 -12.37 -3.52 -0.85
CA TYR A 21 -11.02 -3.15 -0.44
C TYR A 21 -10.86 -1.74 0.14
N ASN A 22 -11.97 -1.03 0.36
CA ASN A 22 -12.05 0.30 0.96
C ASN A 22 -11.96 0.21 2.50
N TRP A 23 -10.89 -0.41 3.00
CA TRP A 23 -10.62 -0.52 4.43
C TRP A 23 -10.17 0.82 5.01
N PRO A 24 -10.48 1.10 6.28
CA PRO A 24 -9.90 2.25 6.96
C PRO A 24 -8.37 2.22 6.91
N ASP A 25 -7.78 3.41 6.71
CA ASP A 25 -6.34 3.57 6.76
C ASP A 25 -5.80 3.32 8.16
N GLU A 26 -4.65 2.67 8.21
CA GLU A 26 -3.92 2.37 9.43
C GLU A 26 -2.48 2.91 9.33
N SER A 27 -1.90 3.31 10.45
CA SER A 27 -0.47 3.69 10.49
C SER A 27 0.39 2.44 10.40
N LEU A 28 1.57 2.53 9.78
CA LEU A 28 2.50 1.40 9.63
C LEU A 28 2.74 0.65 10.96
N GLU A 29 2.92 1.37 12.06
CA GLU A 29 3.15 0.81 13.41
C GLU A 29 2.01 -0.04 13.97
N LYS A 30 0.78 0.18 13.48
CA LYS A 30 -0.43 -0.50 13.96
C LYS A 30 -0.82 -1.68 13.08
N MET A 31 -0.17 -1.85 11.92
CA MET A 31 -0.51 -2.92 10.98
C MET A 31 -0.11 -4.29 11.55
N ASP A 32 -1.10 -5.07 11.97
CA ASP A 32 -0.94 -6.46 12.39
C ASP A 32 -0.87 -7.39 11.15
N SER A 33 0.26 -7.31 10.44
CA SER A 33 0.53 -8.07 9.22
C SER A 33 1.95 -8.63 9.25
N THR A 34 2.16 -9.77 8.60
CA THR A 34 3.51 -10.30 8.36
C THR A 34 4.28 -9.48 7.33
N LEU A 35 3.58 -8.63 6.56
CA LEU A 35 4.12 -7.76 5.51
C LEU A 35 3.54 -6.33 5.65
N PRO A 36 3.84 -5.63 6.76
CA PRO A 36 3.21 -4.34 7.08
C PRO A 36 3.64 -3.22 6.11
N VAL A 37 4.90 -3.24 5.65
CA VAL A 37 5.42 -2.27 4.66
C VAL A 37 4.67 -2.39 3.33
N GLN A 38 4.54 -3.61 2.79
CA GLN A 38 3.78 -3.84 1.55
C GLN A 38 2.32 -3.41 1.68
N GLN A 39 1.70 -3.68 2.83
CA GLN A 39 0.33 -3.29 3.09
C GLN A 39 0.16 -1.78 3.14
N TYR A 40 1.12 -1.07 3.75
CA TYR A 40 1.12 0.39 3.83
C TYR A 40 1.31 1.04 2.45
N ILE A 41 2.20 0.50 1.61
CA ILE A 41 2.35 0.93 0.21
C ILE A 41 1.02 0.75 -0.54
N GLN A 42 0.39 -0.43 -0.45
CA GLN A 42 -0.90 -0.68 -1.10
C GLN A 42 -2.01 0.26 -0.62
N GLN A 43 -2.00 0.62 0.66
CA GLN A 43 -2.93 1.60 1.22
C GLN A 43 -2.72 2.98 0.58
N ASN A 44 -1.49 3.46 0.50
CA ASN A 44 -1.18 4.74 -0.13
C ASN A 44 -1.58 4.78 -1.61
N VAL A 45 -1.32 3.70 -2.37
CA VAL A 45 -1.73 3.58 -3.78
C VAL A 45 -3.26 3.61 -3.93
N ARG A 46 -4.00 2.98 -3.01
CA ARG A 46 -5.47 3.00 -3.05
C ARG A 46 -6.05 4.36 -2.68
N ALA A 47 -5.41 5.06 -1.75
CA ALA A 47 -5.82 6.40 -1.35
C ALA A 47 -5.63 7.40 -2.50
N ASP A 48 -4.47 7.35 -3.17
CA ASP A 48 -4.16 8.15 -4.34
C ASP A 48 -3.01 7.55 -5.16
N CYS A 49 -3.33 6.87 -6.25
CA CYS A 49 -2.33 6.28 -7.14
C CYS A 49 -1.54 7.31 -7.95
N SER A 50 -1.98 8.57 -7.99
CA SER A 50 -1.28 9.65 -8.70
C SER A 50 -0.28 10.40 -7.82
N ASN A 51 -0.36 10.21 -6.50
CA ASN A 51 0.57 10.81 -5.54
C ASN A 51 1.84 9.95 -5.40
N ILE A 52 2.63 9.96 -6.47
CA ILE A 52 3.87 9.17 -6.57
C ILE A 52 4.85 9.54 -5.47
N ASP A 53 4.99 10.83 -5.16
CA ASP A 53 5.91 11.31 -4.10
C ASP A 53 5.60 10.63 -2.76
N LYS A 54 4.32 10.61 -2.36
CA LYS A 54 3.88 9.95 -1.11
C LYS A 54 4.07 8.42 -1.15
N ILE A 55 3.97 7.79 -2.31
CA ILE A 55 4.15 6.34 -2.45
C ILE A 55 5.63 5.96 -2.36
N LEU A 56 6.52 6.80 -2.88
CA LEU A 56 7.96 6.55 -2.89
C LEU A 56 8.64 6.96 -1.59
N GLU A 57 8.08 7.90 -0.83
CA GLU A 57 8.65 8.35 0.44
C GLU A 57 8.42 7.33 1.58
N PRO A 58 9.49 6.81 2.21
CA PRO A 58 9.36 5.94 3.37
C PRO A 58 8.83 6.71 4.60
N PRO A 59 8.01 6.06 5.44
CA PRO A 59 7.62 6.62 6.74
C PRO A 59 8.83 6.88 7.65
N GLU A 60 8.67 7.84 8.56
CA GLU A 60 9.71 8.17 9.55
C GLU A 60 10.11 6.92 10.36
N GLY A 61 11.42 6.65 10.42
CA GLY A 61 11.97 5.50 11.14
C GLY A 61 11.99 4.18 10.35
N GLN A 62 11.45 4.14 9.13
CA GLN A 62 11.54 2.98 8.25
C GLN A 62 12.88 2.97 7.50
N ASP A 63 13.50 1.80 7.38
CA ASP A 63 14.74 1.62 6.62
C ASP A 63 14.47 1.77 5.11
N GLU A 64 15.20 2.69 4.46
CA GLU A 64 15.07 2.99 3.02
C GLU A 64 15.39 1.78 2.13
N SER A 65 16.34 0.92 2.53
CA SER A 65 16.73 -0.25 1.73
C SER A 65 15.64 -1.32 1.75
N VAL A 66 15.00 -1.51 2.90
CA VAL A 66 13.82 -2.38 3.04
C VAL A 66 12.64 -1.80 2.27
N TRP A 67 12.41 -0.50 2.38
CA TRP A 67 11.33 0.19 1.66
C TRP A 67 11.46 0.06 0.14
N ASN A 68 12.65 0.33 -0.40
CA ASN A 68 12.93 0.18 -1.83
C ASN A 68 12.81 -1.29 -2.29
N LEU A 69 13.26 -2.26 -1.48
CA LEU A 69 13.10 -3.67 -1.81
C LEU A 69 11.62 -4.08 -1.95
N GLU A 70 10.78 -3.60 -1.04
CA GLU A 70 9.34 -3.92 -1.04
C GLU A 70 8.58 -3.19 -2.16
N LEU A 71 8.99 -1.98 -2.55
CA LEU A 71 8.46 -1.26 -3.72
C LEU A 71 8.80 -1.94 -5.05
N ASN A 72 9.99 -2.54 -5.16
CA ASN A 72 10.39 -3.26 -6.36
C ASN A 72 9.47 -4.46 -6.67
N GLY A 73 8.83 -5.07 -5.67
CA GLY A 73 7.90 -6.20 -5.87
C GLY A 73 6.69 -5.84 -6.73
N PRO A 74 5.92 -4.79 -6.39
CA PRO A 74 4.91 -4.17 -7.25
C PRO A 74 5.45 -3.70 -8.61
N ASP A 75 6.61 -3.04 -8.65
CA ASP A 75 7.19 -2.51 -9.90
C ASP A 75 7.46 -3.61 -10.93
N VAL A 76 7.97 -4.78 -10.50
CA VAL A 76 8.20 -5.93 -11.40
C VAL A 76 6.92 -6.41 -12.08
N LYS A 77 5.75 -6.28 -11.43
CA LYS A 77 4.46 -6.61 -12.06
C LYS A 77 4.02 -5.54 -13.06
N LEU A 78 4.31 -4.28 -12.75
CA LEU A 78 4.00 -3.13 -13.61
C LEU A 78 4.95 -2.96 -14.79
N GLN A 79 6.15 -3.57 -14.75
CA GLN A 79 7.09 -3.58 -15.89
C GLN A 79 6.45 -4.10 -17.19
N SER A 80 5.49 -5.03 -17.10
CA SER A 80 4.78 -5.52 -18.28
C SER A 80 3.86 -4.49 -18.95
N GLU A 81 3.46 -3.46 -18.20
CA GLU A 81 2.62 -2.34 -18.67
C GLU A 81 3.46 -1.08 -18.99
N CYS A 82 4.76 -1.12 -18.70
CA CYS A 82 5.70 -0.04 -18.93
C CYS A 82 6.13 -0.06 -20.40
N HIS A 83 5.59 0.87 -21.20
CA HIS A 83 5.92 0.99 -22.61
C HIS A 83 7.08 1.98 -22.81
N PRO A 84 7.93 1.78 -23.83
CA PRO A 84 9.08 2.65 -24.09
C PRO A 84 8.70 4.13 -24.30
N ASP A 85 7.46 4.38 -24.72
CA ASP A 85 6.92 5.71 -24.98
C ASP A 85 6.53 6.46 -23.70
N THR A 86 6.31 5.76 -22.59
CA THR A 86 5.89 6.33 -21.28
C THR A 86 6.95 6.19 -20.20
N CYS A 87 7.81 5.18 -20.27
CA CYS A 87 8.89 4.95 -19.33
C CYS A 87 10.25 5.17 -20.00
N THR A 88 10.79 6.39 -19.97
CA THR A 88 12.19 6.63 -20.34
C THR A 88 13.10 6.28 -19.16
N GLN A 89 13.96 5.29 -19.37
CA GLN A 89 15.00 4.83 -18.43
C GLN A 89 16.00 5.93 -18.06
#